data_AF-A0A3B9QEE3-F1
#
_entry.id   AF-A0A3B9QEE3-F1
#
_cell.length_a   1.000
_cell.length_b   1.000
_cell.length_c   1.000
_cell.angle_alpha   90.00
_cell.angle_beta   90.00
_cell.angle_gamma   90.00
#
_symmetry.space_group_name_H-M   'P 1'
#
loop_
_entity.id
_entity.type
_entity.pdbx_description
1 polymer ?
#
loop_
_entity_poly.entity_id
_entity_poly.type
_entity_poly.pdbx_seq_one_letter_code
_entity_poly.pdbx_strand_id
1 'polypeptide(L)'
;VQGYPLKMSELIATIEGAYYVVRCSLHNPAHIARAKRAIKQAFENQIEGKGFSMVEVLSTCPTNWRMTPVEALKWVEQHMIPVYPLGEFKTGEGE
;
A
#
# COMPACT_ATOMS: atom_id res chain seq x y z
N VAL A 1 27.97 -2.75 0.40
CA VAL A 1 26.67 -3.42 0.56
C VAL A 1 25.61 -2.35 0.60
N GLN A 2 24.54 -2.45 -0.20
CA GLN A 2 23.43 -1.49 -0.13
C GLN A 2 22.36 -2.01 0.85
N GLY A 3 21.63 -1.09 1.49
CA GLY A 3 20.52 -1.45 2.38
C GLY A 3 19.35 -2.08 1.63
N TYR A 4 18.62 -2.97 2.31
CA TYR A 4 17.38 -3.54 1.77
C TYR A 4 16.25 -2.50 1.78
N PRO A 5 15.22 -2.69 0.93
CA PRO A 5 14.11 -1.75 0.85
C PRO A 5 13.35 -1.63 2.17
N LEU A 6 12.96 -0.40 2.52
CA LEU A 6 12.27 -0.10 3.77
C LEU A 6 10.78 -0.45 3.66
N LYS A 7 10.29 -1.26 4.58
CA LYS A 7 8.91 -1.74 4.62
C LYS A 7 8.04 -0.81 5.45
N MET A 8 7.54 0.27 4.83
CA MET A 8 6.88 1.37 5.54
C MET A 8 5.62 0.94 6.27
N SER A 9 4.70 0.19 5.63
CA SER A 9 3.49 -0.28 6.29
C SER A 9 3.77 -1.07 7.57
N GLU A 10 4.75 -1.96 7.54
CA GLU A 10 5.16 -2.78 8.67
C GLU A 10 5.72 -1.91 9.81
N LEU A 11 6.55 -0.91 9.47
CA LEU A 11 7.10 0.01 10.46
C LEU A 11 6.03 0.90 11.09
N ILE A 12 5.19 1.54 10.27
CA ILE A 12 4.15 2.46 10.74
C ILE A 12 3.07 1.73 11.53
N ALA A 13 2.78 0.46 11.23
CA ALA A 13 1.86 -0.36 12.01
C ALA A 13 2.31 -0.53 13.48
N THR A 14 3.60 -0.41 13.79
CA THR A 14 4.11 -0.49 15.17
C THR A 14 3.89 0.77 15.99
N ILE A 15 3.51 1.89 15.37
CA ILE A 15 3.40 3.19 16.03
C ILE A 15 2.06 3.29 16.79
N GLU A 16 2.12 3.78 18.02
CA GLU A 16 0.92 4.09 18.82
C GLU A 16 0.08 5.19 18.14
N GLY A 17 -1.25 5.02 18.16
CA GLY A 17 -2.16 5.93 17.47
C GLY A 17 -2.29 5.71 15.95
N ALA A 18 -1.48 4.82 15.34
CA ALA A 18 -1.82 4.26 14.03
C ALA A 18 -3.03 3.34 14.18
N TYR A 19 -4.09 3.58 13.40
CA TYR A 19 -5.37 2.85 13.46
C TYR A 19 -5.57 1.96 12.24
N TYR A 20 -5.18 2.44 11.06
CA TYR A 20 -5.36 1.71 9.80
C TYR A 20 -4.10 1.83 8.94
N VAL A 21 -3.41 0.71 8.71
CA VAL A 21 -2.20 0.68 7.89
C VAL A 21 -2.33 -0.44 6.87
N VAL A 22 -2.30 -0.07 5.59
CA VAL A 22 -2.55 -1.02 4.49
C VAL A 22 -1.59 -0.75 3.33
N ARG A 23 -1.15 -1.82 2.67
CA ARG A 23 -0.46 -1.75 1.38
C ARG A 23 -1.35 -2.32 0.28
N CYS A 24 -1.58 -1.49 -0.74
CA CYS A 24 -2.34 -1.79 -1.94
C CYS A 24 -1.45 -1.70 -3.19
N SER A 25 -2.00 -2.10 -4.33
CA SER A 25 -1.34 -1.96 -5.63
C SER A 25 -2.33 -1.48 -6.69
N LEU A 26 -1.82 -0.92 -7.80
CA LEU A 26 -2.61 -0.48 -8.94
C LEU A 26 -2.37 -1.32 -10.20
N HIS A 27 -1.73 -2.49 -10.10
CA HIS A 27 -1.31 -3.29 -11.26
C HIS A 27 -2.46 -3.89 -12.08
N ASN A 28 -3.68 -3.99 -11.52
CA ASN A 28 -4.86 -4.48 -12.25
C ASN A 28 -6.18 -3.90 -11.69
N PRO A 29 -7.33 -4.04 -12.40
CA PRO A 29 -8.60 -3.46 -12.00
C PRO A 29 -9.10 -3.89 -10.61
N ALA A 30 -8.90 -5.16 -10.24
CA ALA A 30 -9.31 -5.67 -8.94
C ALA A 30 -8.54 -4.99 -7.78
N HIS A 31 -7.24 -4.79 -7.97
CA HIS A 31 -6.39 -4.09 -7.00
C HIS A 31 -6.63 -2.58 -6.98
N ILE A 32 -6.96 -1.94 -8.12
CA ILE A 32 -7.42 -0.55 -8.16
C ILE A 32 -8.70 -0.37 -7.34
N ALA A 33 -9.66 -1.29 -7.46
CA ALA A 33 -10.88 -1.25 -6.66
C ALA A 33 -10.61 -1.42 -5.15
N ARG A 34 -9.64 -2.25 -4.77
CA ARG A 34 -9.17 -2.39 -3.38
C ARG A 34 -8.52 -1.10 -2.87
N ALA A 35 -7.62 -0.50 -3.66
CA ALA A 35 -6.96 0.77 -3.31
C ALA A 35 -7.98 1.90 -3.10
N LYS A 36 -9.01 1.99 -3.96
CA LYS A 36 -10.10 2.97 -3.80
C LYS A 36 -10.83 2.79 -2.45
N ARG A 37 -11.12 1.55 -2.04
CA ARG A 37 -11.76 1.26 -0.74
C ARG A 37 -10.86 1.63 0.43
N ALA A 38 -9.58 1.26 0.37
CA ALA A 38 -8.59 1.61 1.39
C ALA A 38 -8.45 3.13 1.58
N ILE A 39 -8.38 3.89 0.48
CA ILE A 39 -8.30 5.36 0.53
C ILE A 39 -9.57 5.94 1.18
N LYS A 40 -10.76 5.45 0.80
CA LYS A 40 -12.02 5.88 1.40
C LYS A 40 -12.05 5.61 2.91
N GLN A 41 -11.69 4.40 3.33
CA GLN A 41 -11.66 4.01 4.74
C GLN A 41 -10.67 4.85 5.55
N ALA A 42 -9.49 5.15 5.01
CA ALA A 42 -8.52 6.02 5.69
C ALA A 42 -9.09 7.42 5.97
N PHE A 43 -9.81 8.02 5.02
CA PHE A 43 -10.49 9.29 5.23
C PHE A 43 -11.66 9.19 6.20
N GLU A 44 -12.47 8.12 6.13
CA GLU A 44 -13.56 7.87 7.08
C GLU A 44 -13.03 7.77 8.51
N ASN A 45 -11.94 7.02 8.73
CA ASN A 45 -11.27 6.93 10.03
C ASN A 45 -10.79 8.30 10.54
N GLN A 46 -10.25 9.14 9.66
CA GLN A 46 -9.80 10.48 10.03
C GLN A 46 -10.98 11.39 10.43
N ILE A 47 -12.10 11.34 9.71
CA ILE A 47 -13.31 12.10 10.02
C ILE A 47 -13.91 11.64 11.35
N GLU A 48 -13.89 10.35 11.63
CA GLU A 48 -14.43 9.74 12.85
C GLU A 48 -13.47 9.84 14.07
N GLY A 49 -12.27 10.41 13.89
CA GLY A 49 -11.31 10.57 14.97
C GLY A 49 -10.70 9.26 15.49
N LYS A 50 -10.68 8.21 14.67
CA LYS A 50 -10.22 6.86 15.05
C LYS A 50 -8.70 6.74 15.21
N GLY A 51 -7.94 7.69 14.66
CA GLY A 51 -6.48 7.71 14.71
C GLY A 51 -5.85 7.84 13.33
N PHE A 52 -4.53 7.67 13.27
CA PHE A 52 -3.77 7.85 12.04
C PHE A 52 -4.00 6.69 11.06
N SER A 53 -4.20 7.03 9.78
CA SER A 53 -4.34 6.06 8.70
C SER A 53 -3.24 6.23 7.67
N MET A 54 -2.61 5.14 7.23
CA MET A 54 -1.65 5.12 6.13
C MET A 54 -2.05 4.11 5.05
N VAL A 55 -2.11 4.59 3.80
CA VAL A 55 -2.34 3.76 2.61
C VAL A 55 -1.09 3.81 1.72
N GLU A 56 -0.29 2.76 1.75
CA GLU A 56 0.85 2.60 0.83
C GLU A 56 0.37 2.00 -0.49
N VAL A 57 0.70 2.64 -1.63
CA VAL A 57 0.19 2.23 -2.95
C VAL A 57 1.35 1.94 -3.89
N LEU A 58 1.48 0.67 -4.29
CA LEU A 58 2.41 0.29 -5.35
C LEU A 58 1.86 0.74 -6.71
N SER A 59 2.49 1.73 -7.31
CA SER A 59 2.12 2.34 -8.59
C SER A 59 3.32 2.41 -9.53
N THR A 60 3.07 2.24 -10.83
CA THR A 60 4.09 2.28 -11.88
C THR A 60 4.17 3.66 -12.50
N CYS A 61 5.38 4.20 -12.65
CA CYS A 61 5.68 5.32 -13.55
C CYS A 61 6.56 4.79 -14.70
N PRO A 62 5.96 4.26 -15.79
CA PRO A 62 6.70 3.52 -16.82
C PRO A 62 7.78 4.36 -17.52
N THR A 63 7.65 5.68 -17.52
CA THR A 63 8.56 6.64 -18.15
C THR A 63 10.03 6.41 -17.78
N ASN A 64 10.32 6.20 -16.48
CA ASN A 64 11.70 6.05 -16.02
C ASN A 64 12.23 4.62 -16.16
N TRP A 65 11.34 3.64 -16.29
CA TRP A 65 11.70 2.22 -16.35
C TRP A 65 11.98 1.76 -17.77
N ARG A 66 11.71 2.60 -18.78
CA ARG A 66 11.81 2.26 -20.21
C ARG A 66 10.99 1.00 -20.57
N MET A 67 9.84 0.86 -19.92
CA MET A 67 8.88 -0.24 -20.14
C MET A 67 7.60 0.34 -20.72
N THR A 68 6.85 -0.47 -21.48
CA THR A 68 5.47 -0.12 -21.79
C THR A 68 4.62 -0.15 -20.51
N PRO A 69 3.49 0.58 -20.46
CA PRO A 69 2.60 0.53 -19.30
C PRO A 69 2.20 -0.91 -18.92
N VAL A 70 1.89 -1.76 -19.89
CA VAL A 70 1.47 -3.15 -19.64
C VAL A 70 2.60 -3.99 -19.03
N GLU A 71 3.84 -3.82 -19.51
CA GLU A 71 5.00 -4.51 -18.95
C GLU A 71 5.30 -4.04 -17.53
N ALA A 72 5.17 -2.74 -17.25
CA ALA A 72 5.40 -2.22 -15.91
C ALA A 72 4.41 -2.81 -14.89
N LEU A 73 3.13 -2.97 -15.27
CA LEU A 73 2.12 -3.59 -14.40
C LEU A 73 2.49 -5.05 -14.08
N LYS A 74 2.90 -5.84 -15.09
CA LYS A 74 3.38 -7.22 -14.90
C LYS A 74 4.63 -7.27 -14.02
N TRP A 75 5.53 -6.31 -14.18
CA TRP A 75 6.75 -6.25 -13.38
C TRP A 75 6.44 -6.02 -11.90
N VAL A 76 5.49 -5.14 -11.58
CA VAL A 76 5.03 -4.93 -10.20
C VAL A 76 4.51 -6.22 -9.59
N GLU A 77 3.64 -6.94 -10.33
CA GLU A 77 3.08 -8.20 -9.87
C GLU A 77 4.15 -9.26 -9.58
N GLN A 78 5.12 -9.40 -10.48
CA GLN A 78 6.11 -10.47 -10.43
C GLN A 78 7.32 -10.19 -9.53
N HIS A 79 7.70 -8.91 -9.37
CA HIS A 79 8.96 -8.54 -8.72
C HIS A 79 8.76 -7.60 -7.52
N MET A 80 7.84 -6.65 -7.60
CA MET A 80 7.66 -5.66 -6.54
C MET A 80 6.78 -6.19 -5.39
N ILE A 81 5.67 -6.87 -5.70
CA ILE A 81 4.79 -7.45 -4.67
C ILE A 81 5.51 -8.47 -3.78
N PRO A 82 6.39 -9.37 -4.29
CA PRO A 82 7.17 -10.26 -3.42
C PRO A 82 8.07 -9.51 -2.42
N VAL A 83 8.59 -8.33 -2.79
CA VAL A 83 9.41 -7.49 -1.92
C VAL A 83 8.55 -6.69 -0.93
N TYR A 84 7.40 -6.21 -1.40
CA TYR A 84 6.42 -5.42 -0.66
C TYR A 84 5.05 -6.12 -0.65
N PRO A 85 4.86 -7.13 0.22
CA PRO A 85 3.62 -7.89 0.28
C PRO A 85 2.42 -6.98 0.49
N LEU A 86 1.35 -7.23 -0.25
CA LEU A 86 0.08 -6.52 -0.09
C LEU A 86 -0.66 -7.04 1.13
N GLY A 87 -1.40 -6.17 1.81
CA GLY A 87 -2.19 -6.57 2.97
C GLY A 87 -2.52 -5.42 3.91
N GLU A 88 -3.35 -5.72 4.88
CA GLU A 88 -3.63 -4.86 6.02
C GLU A 88 -2.68 -5.25 7.15
N PHE A 89 -1.88 -4.30 7.60
CA PHE A 89 -0.86 -4.48 8.63
C PHE A 89 -1.35 -4.00 10.00
N LYS A 90 -2.37 -3.13 10.01
CA LYS A 90 -3.08 -2.73 11.21
C LYS A 90 -4.53 -2.38 10.87
N THR A 91 -5.45 -2.93 11.65
CA THR A 91 -6.87 -2.60 11.63
C THR A 91 -7.34 -2.45 13.06
N GLY A 92 -7.90 -1.29 13.42
CA GLY A 92 -8.40 -1.03 14.77
C GLY A 92 -9.69 -1.77 15.14
N GLU A 93 -10.04 -2.87 14.48
CA GLU A 93 -11.23 -3.68 14.78
C GLU A 93 -10.95 -4.79 15.83
N GLY A 94 -9.93 -4.63 16.68
CA GLY A 94 -9.48 -5.69 17.58
C GLY A 94 -8.76 -5.26 18.86
N GLU A 95 -9.09 -4.08 19.40
CA GLU A 95 -8.82 -3.73 20.81
C GLU A 95 -10.13 -3.52 21.57
#